data_AF-A0A7X6A0B8-F1
#
_entry.id   AF-A0A7X6A0B8-F1
#
_cell.length_a   1.000
_cell.length_b   1.000
_cell.length_c   1.000
_cell.angle_alpha   90.00
_cell.angle_beta   90.00
_cell.angle_gamma   90.00
#
_symmetry.space_group_name_H-M   'P 1'
#
loop_
_entity.id
_entity.type
_entity.pdbx_description
1 polymer ?
#
loop_
_entity_poly.entity_id
_entity_poly.type
_entity_poly.pdbx_seq_one_letter_code
_entity_poly.pdbx_strand_id
1 'polypeptide(L)' 'MVKTAARRTDVIDVPHLPGELRSGPSHRLSRIELFERDEIIRVLARPGVSMKDAAAELGMSRATIYRKIAQYGIRTGQ' A
#
# COMPACT_ATOMS: atom_id res chain seq x y z
N MET A 1 -4.62 13.10 29.00
CA MET A 1 -3.54 13.50 28.07
C MET A 1 -2.62 12.30 27.87
N VAL A 2 -2.72 11.59 26.74
CA VAL A 2 -1.76 10.54 26.41
C VAL A 2 -1.11 10.93 25.09
N LYS A 3 0.00 11.65 25.20
CA LYS A 3 0.95 11.85 24.11
C LYS A 3 1.75 10.56 24.01
N THR A 4 1.50 9.78 22.96
CA THR A 4 2.48 8.78 22.51
C THR A 4 2.86 9.13 21.10
N ALA A 5 3.95 9.87 20.98
CA ALA A 5 4.68 10.04 19.74
C ALA A 5 5.17 8.65 19.29
N ALA A 6 4.44 8.02 18.36
CA ALA A 6 4.92 6.83 17.67
C ALA A 6 5.98 7.25 16.64
N ARG A 7 7.18 7.56 17.14
CA ARG A 7 8.41 7.47 16.35
C ARG A 7 8.74 5.99 16.18
N ARG A 8 8.23 5.38 15.12
CA ARG A 8 8.79 4.15 14.54
C ARG A 8 8.31 4.09 13.09
N THR A 9 9.28 4.16 12.20
CA THR A 9 9.18 3.90 10.76
C THR A 9 8.11 2.85 10.49
N ASP A 10 7.04 3.21 9.77
CA ASP A 10 6.05 2.29 9.19
C ASP A 10 6.75 1.46 8.10
N VAL A 11 7.71 0.62 8.51
CA VAL A 11 8.24 -0.48 7.68
C VAL A 11 7.04 -1.38 7.42
N ILE A 12 6.75 -1.61 6.14
CA ILE A 12 5.51 -2.25 5.72
C ILE A 12 5.55 -3.72 6.14
N ASP A 13 4.97 -4.04 7.29
CA ASP A 13 4.61 -5.41 7.64
C ASP A 13 3.21 -5.68 7.08
N VAL A 14 3.16 -6.35 5.93
CA VAL A 14 1.93 -6.80 5.23
C VAL A 14 0.92 -7.56 6.10
N PRO A 15 1.28 -8.28 7.19
CA PRO A 15 0.31 -9.05 7.97
C PRO A 15 -0.77 -8.22 8.68
N HIS A 16 -0.66 -6.89 8.75
CA HIS A 16 -1.61 -6.04 9.49
C HIS A 16 -2.76 -5.45 8.67
N LEU A 17 -2.99 -5.90 7.43
CA LEU A 17 -4.16 -5.44 6.68
C LEU A 17 -5.48 -5.91 7.34
N PRO A 18 -6.46 -5.01 7.56
CA PRO A 18 -7.80 -5.35 8.02
C PRO A 18 -8.43 -6.50 7.22
N GLY A 19 -9.21 -7.33 7.91
CA GLY A 19 -9.79 -8.54 7.31
C GLY A 19 -10.68 -8.29 6.10
N GLU A 20 -11.27 -7.09 5.98
CA GLU A 20 -12.08 -6.70 4.82
C GLU A 20 -11.27 -6.59 3.52
N LEU A 21 -9.93 -6.52 3.61
CA LEU A 21 -9.03 -6.41 2.47
C LEU A 21 -8.48 -7.77 2.00
N ARG A 22 -8.90 -8.90 2.60
CA ARG A 22 -8.36 -10.23 2.26
C ARG A 22 -8.94 -10.85 0.99
N SER A 23 -9.96 -10.25 0.37
CA SER A 23 -10.48 -10.71 -0.91
C SER A 23 -9.49 -10.37 -2.02
N GLY A 24 -8.65 -11.35 -2.39
CA GLY A 24 -7.77 -11.26 -3.56
C GLY A 24 -8.57 -11.05 -4.85
N PRO A 25 -7.89 -10.67 -5.96
CA PRO A 25 -8.56 -10.31 -7.20
C PRO A 25 -9.44 -11.47 -7.70
N SER A 26 -10.76 -11.27 -7.63
CA SER A 26 -11.76 -12.17 -8.22
C SER A 26 -11.73 -12.14 -9.76
N HIS A 27 -11.04 -11.15 -10.35
CA HIS A 27 -11.06 -10.85 -11.78
C HIS A 27 -9.66 -10.50 -12.32
N ARG A 28 -9.42 -10.75 -13.61
CA ARG A 28 -8.19 -10.33 -14.30
C ARG A 28 -8.11 -8.80 -14.31
N LEU A 29 -6.95 -8.24 -13.95
CA LEU A 29 -6.72 -6.80 -14.01
C LEU A 29 -6.79 -6.30 -15.46
N SER A 30 -7.52 -5.20 -15.65
CA SER A 30 -7.50 -4.41 -16.87
C SER A 30 -6.14 -3.75 -17.08
N ARG A 31 -5.91 -3.18 -18.27
CA ARG A 31 -4.66 -2.45 -18.57
C ARG A 31 -4.43 -1.27 -17.63
N ILE A 32 -5.50 -0.54 -17.25
CA ILE A 32 -5.36 0.60 -16.35
C ILE A 32 -5.03 0.15 -14.93
N GLU A 33 -5.62 -0.95 -14.45
CA GLU A 33 -5.31 -1.50 -13.13
C GLU A 33 -3.89 -2.08 -13.07
N LEU A 34 -3.39 -2.65 -14.16
CA LEU A 34 -1.99 -3.07 -14.25
C LEU A 34 -1.04 -1.87 -14.16
N PHE A 35 -1.33 -0.79 -14.88
CA PHE A 35 -0.55 0.45 -14.78
C PHE A 35 -0.54 1.00 -13.36
N GLU A 36 -1.70 1.09 -12.71
CA GLU A 36 -1.80 1.53 -11.31
C GLU A 36 -1.02 0.60 -10.37
N ARG A 37 -1.10 -0.72 -10.56
CA ARG A 37 -0.36 -1.71 -9.78
C ARG A 37 1.14 -1.51 -9.91
N ASP A 38 1.64 -1.36 -11.13
CA ASP A 38 3.06 -1.20 -11.41
C ASP A 38 3.59 0.10 -10.81
N GLU A 39 2.81 1.18 -10.88
CA GLU A 39 3.19 2.47 -10.30
C GLU A 39 3.20 2.42 -8.76
N ILE A 40 2.23 1.76 -8.14
CA ILE A 40 2.23 1.50 -6.68
C ILE A 40 3.46 0.70 -6.28
N ILE A 41 3.80 -0.37 -7.01
CA ILE A 41 5.01 -1.18 -6.75
C ILE A 41 6.27 -0.31 -6.87
N ARG A 42 6.40 0.47 -7.95
CA ARG A 42 7.56 1.34 -8.20
C ARG A 42 7.79 2.31 -7.04
N VAL A 43 6.73 2.96 -6.56
CA VAL A 43 6.79 3.93 -5.47
C VAL A 43 7.18 3.26 -4.15
N LEU A 44 6.56 2.13 -3.83
CA LEU A 44 6.78 1.41 -2.55
C LEU A 44 8.11 0.65 -2.51
N ALA A 45 8.69 0.29 -3.66
CA ALA A 45 9.98 -0.39 -3.74
C ALA A 45 11.18 0.54 -3.43
N ARG A 46 10.98 1.86 -3.32
CA ARG A 46 12.07 2.79 -3.04
C ARG A 46 12.55 2.68 -1.60
N PRO A 47 13.86 2.51 -1.36
CA PRO A 47 14.40 2.41 -0.01
C PRO A 47 14.02 3.62 0.85
N GLY A 48 13.51 3.35 2.05
CA GLY A 48 13.15 4.39 3.02
C GLY A 48 11.89 5.20 2.71
N VAL A 49 11.15 4.87 1.65
CA VAL A 49 9.87 5.52 1.36
C VAL A 49 8.88 5.24 2.49
N SER A 50 8.26 6.29 3.03
CA SER A 50 7.15 6.11 3.95
C SER A 50 5.83 6.01 3.19
N MET A 51 4.83 5.37 3.80
CA MET A 51 3.47 5.34 3.24
C MET A 51 2.86 6.75 3.06
N LYS A 52 3.32 7.75 3.83
CA LYS A 52 2.92 9.15 3.66
C LYS A 52 3.51 9.73 2.37
N ASP A 53 4.78 9.48 2.11
CA ASP A 53 5.47 9.98 0.91
C ASP A 53 4.91 9.29 -0.34
N ALA A 54 4.66 7.98 -0.26
CA ALA A 54 3.99 7.23 -1.32
C ALA A 54 2.58 7.78 -1.62
N ALA A 55 1.80 8.08 -0.58
CA ALA A 55 0.48 8.70 -0.73
C ALA A 55 0.53 10.06 -1.41
N ALA A 56 1.50 10.91 -1.03
CA ALA A 56 1.69 12.21 -1.64
C ALA A 56 2.09 12.11 -3.11
N GLU A 57 3.00 11.20 -3.46
CA GLU A 57 3.46 11.03 -4.85
C GLU A 57 2.39 10.42 -5.74
N LEU A 58 1.69 9.39 -5.26
CA LEU A 58 0.63 8.73 -6.02
C LEU A 58 -0.64 9.59 -6.15
N GLY A 59 -0.73 10.70 -5.40
CA GLY A 59 -1.95 11.52 -5.33
C GLY A 59 -3.13 10.77 -4.73
N MET A 60 -2.88 9.83 -3.81
CA MET A 60 -3.89 8.95 -3.22
C MET A 60 -3.86 8.99 -1.69
N SER A 61 -5.01 8.79 -1.06
CA SER A 61 -5.03 8.53 0.39
C SER A 61 -4.31 7.22 0.74
N ARG A 62 -3.72 7.14 1.94
CA ARG A 62 -3.16 5.87 2.46
C ARG A 62 -4.17 4.72 2.41
N ALA A 63 -5.44 5.00 2.77
CA ALA A 63 -6.51 4.01 2.74
C ALA A 63 -6.77 3.48 1.33
N THR A 64 -6.71 4.34 0.30
CA THR A 64 -6.83 3.94 -1.11
C THR A 64 -5.67 3.04 -1.52
N ILE A 65 -4.44 3.37 -1.14
CA ILE A 65 -3.27 2.54 -1.45
C ILE A 65 -3.39 1.16 -0.81
N TYR A 66 -3.77 1.06 0.46
CA TYR A 66 -3.96 -0.24 1.12
C TYR A 66 -5.04 -1.08 0.44
N ARG A 67 -6.17 -0.48 0.04
CA ARG A 67 -7.20 -1.19 -0.74
C ARG A 67 -6.66 -1.71 -2.07
N LYS A 68 -5.91 -0.88 -2.79
CA LYS A 68 -5.30 -1.27 -4.08
C LYS A 68 -4.22 -2.35 -3.92
N ILE A 69 -3.40 -2.30 -2.86
CA ILE A 69 -2.42 -3.35 -2.54
C ILE A 69 -3.12 -4.71 -2.42
N ALA A 70 -4.19 -4.76 -1.64
CA ALA A 70 -5.00 -5.96 -1.47
C ALA A 70 -5.66 -6.40 -2.78
N GLN A 71 -6.38 -5.48 -3.45
CA GLN A 71 -7.10 -5.74 -4.70
C GLN A 71 -6.16 -6.26 -5.80
N TYR A 72 -4.94 -5.73 -5.90
CA TYR A 72 -3.96 -6.10 -6.93
C TYR A 72 -3.01 -7.22 -6.49
N GLY A 73 -3.21 -7.80 -5.30
CA GLY A 73 -2.37 -8.86 -4.76
C GLY A 73 -0.89 -8.46 -4.66
N ILE A 74 -0.59 -7.18 -4.38
CA ILE A 74 0.77 -6.70 -4.20
C ILE A 74 1.31 -7.22 -2.87
N ARG A 75 2.43 -7.93 -2.91
CA ARG A 75 3.12 -8.44 -1.71
C ARG A 75 4.33 -7.55 -1.43
N THR A 76 4.29 -6.74 -0.38
CA THR A 76 5.45 -5.95 0.05
C THR A 76 6.21 -6.73 1.12
N GLY A 77 7.09 -7.63 0.69
CA GLY A 77 7.87 -8.49 1.58
C GLY A 77 9.16 -8.91 0.91
N GLN A 78 10.13 -8.00 0.93
CA GLN A 78 11.58 -8.22 0.81
C GLN A 78 12.25 -7.20 1.71
#